data_AF-R8AM81-F1
#
_entry.id   AF-R8AM81-F1
#
_cell.length_a   1.000
_cell.length_b   1.000
_cell.length_c   1.000
_cell.angle_alpha   90.00
_cell.angle_beta   90.00
_cell.angle_gamma   90.00
#
_symmetry.space_group_name_H-M   'P 1'
#
loop_
_entity.id
_entity.type
_entity.pdbx_description
1 polymer ?
#
loop_
_entity_poly.entity_id
_entity_poly.type
_entity_poly.pdbx_seq_one_letter_code
_entity_poly.pdbx_strand_id
1 'polypeptide(L)' 'MLELLFVLGFFVVLLATGLSVLGALLALLAGFALMLLGGMLALALKLLPWLLLAVVVVWLLRSKAPASQRYFRRR' A
#
# COMPACT_ATOMS: atom_id res chain seq x y z
N MET A 1 -42.34 28.51 -6.00
CA MET A 1 -41.14 28.71 -6.86
C MET A 1 -39.86 28.46 -6.07
N LEU A 2 -39.76 29.05 -4.87
CA LEU A 2 -38.64 28.90 -3.94
C LEU A 2 -38.48 27.46 -3.42
N GLU A 3 -39.56 26.68 -3.35
CA GLU A 3 -39.50 25.28 -2.89
C GLU A 3 -38.68 24.39 -3.82
N LEU A 4 -38.76 24.58 -5.14
CA LEU A 4 -37.98 23.78 -6.10
C LEU A 4 -36.49 24.12 -6.05
N LEU A 5 -36.16 25.40 -5.86
CA LEU A 5 -34.79 25.86 -5.69
C LEU A 5 -34.18 25.33 -4.39
N PHE A 6 -34.98 25.25 -3.31
CA PHE A 6 -34.58 24.64 -2.04
C PHE A 6 -34.29 23.14 -2.18
N VAL A 7 -35.18 22.38 -2.84
CA VAL A 7 -34.98 20.95 -3.07
C VAL A 7 -33.74 20.69 -3.94
N LEU A 8 -33.54 21.47 -5.00
CA LEU A 8 -32.38 21.34 -5.88
C LEU A 8 -31.07 21.69 -5.14
N GLY A 9 -31.05 22.80 -4.39
CA GLY A 9 -29.89 23.21 -3.61
C GLY A 9 -29.53 22.20 -2.53
N PHE A 10 -30.52 21.67 -1.82
CA PHE A 10 -30.34 20.61 -0.83
C PHE A 10 -29.77 19.33 -1.45
N PHE A 11 -30.29 18.93 -2.61
CA PHE A 11 -29.80 17.76 -3.34
C PHE A 11 -28.33 17.93 -3.78
N VAL A 12 -27.95 19.11 -4.26
CA VAL A 12 -26.56 19.44 -4.62
C VAL A 12 -25.64 19.43 -3.40
N VAL A 13 -26.07 19.97 -2.26
CA VAL A 13 -25.28 19.92 -1.01
C VAL A 13 -25.11 18.47 -0.52
N LEU A 14 -26.14 17.63 -0.60
CA LEU A 14 -26.05 16.20 -0.27
C LEU A 14 -25.12 15.42 -1.21
N LEU A 15 -25.12 15.76 -2.50
CA LEU A 15 -24.18 15.20 -3.47
C LEU A 15 -22.75 15.65 -3.18
N ALA A 16 -22.52 16.94 -2.93
CA ALA A 16 -21.22 17.51 -2.63
C ALA A 16 -20.62 17.00 -1.31
N THR A 17 -21.47 16.70 -0.32
CA THR A 17 -21.06 16.13 0.97
C THR A 17 -20.92 14.60 0.94
N GLY A 18 -21.26 13.94 -0.17
CA GLY A 18 -21.16 12.48 -0.32
C GLY A 18 -22.21 11.69 0.46
N LEU A 19 -23.24 12.35 1.02
CA LEU A 19 -24.33 11.74 1.80
C LEU A 19 -25.38 11.03 0.95
N SER A 20 -25.28 11.09 -0.39
CA SER A 20 -26.11 10.31 -1.31
C SER A 20 -25.69 8.83 -1.33
N VAL A 21 -26.64 7.91 -1.60
CA VAL A 21 -26.39 6.46 -1.75
C VAL A 21 -25.31 6.17 -2.79
N LEU A 22 -25.28 6.93 -3.89
CA LEU A 22 -24.23 6.83 -4.91
C LEU A 22 -22.87 7.30 -4.38
N GLY A 23 -22.86 8.32 -3.53
CA GLY A 23 -21.64 8.79 -2.85
C GLY A 23 -21.07 7.75 -1.90
N ALA A 24 -21.94 7.09 -1.12
CA ALA A 24 -21.54 5.98 -0.25
C ALA A 24 -20.97 4.80 -1.06
N LEU A 25 -21.59 4.43 -2.19
CA LEU A 25 -21.09 3.40 -3.11
C LEU A 25 -19.72 3.74 -3.69
N LEU A 26 -19.52 4.98 -4.15
CA LEU A 26 -18.24 5.46 -4.65
C LEU A 26 -17.17 5.47 -3.54
N ALA A 27 -17.51 5.88 -2.33
CA ALA A 27 -16.60 5.85 -1.18
C ALA A 27 -16.18 4.42 -0.80
N LEU A 28 -17.11 3.46 -0.83
CA LEU A 28 -16.84 2.04 -0.63
C LEU A 28 -15.90 1.49 -1.70
N LEU A 29 -16.18 1.76 -2.98
CA LEU A 29 -15.33 1.35 -4.10
C LEU A 29 -13.94 1.98 -4.03
N ALA A 30 -13.86 3.27 -3.72
CA ALA A 30 -12.61 4.00 -3.56
C ALA A 30 -11.79 3.47 -2.38
N GLY A 31 -12.43 3.24 -1.22
CA GLY A 31 -11.80 2.65 -0.05
C GLY A 31 -11.29 1.23 -0.31
N PHE A 32 -12.07 0.41 -1.01
CA PHE A 32 -11.64 -0.93 -1.44
C PHE A 32 -10.44 -0.87 -2.39
N ALA A 33 -10.49 -0.02 -3.42
CA ALA A 33 -9.38 0.17 -4.35
C ALA A 33 -8.12 0.65 -3.62
N LEU A 34 -8.25 1.63 -2.72
CA LEU A 34 -7.15 2.13 -1.89
C LEU A 34 -6.56 1.06 -0.98
N MET A 35 -7.38 0.22 -0.35
CA MET A 35 -6.88 -0.88 0.49
C MET A 35 -6.23 -1.99 -0.34
N LEU A 36 -6.72 -2.26 -1.55
CA LEU A 36 -6.13 -3.26 -2.44
C LEU A 36 -4.74 -2.82 -2.90
N LEU A 37 -4.62 -1.60 -3.43
CA LEU A 37 -3.33 -1.01 -3.84
C LEU A 37 -2.42 -0.74 -2.64
N GLY A 38 -2.99 -0.14 -1.58
CA GLY A 38 -2.28 0.21 -0.36
C GLY A 38 -1.79 -0.99 0.42
N GLY A 39 -2.54 -2.09 0.47
CA GLY A 39 -2.14 -3.34 1.12
C GLY A 39 -0.94 -3.99 0.43
N MET A 40 -0.92 -4.03 -0.91
CA MET A 40 0.23 -4.54 -1.66
C MET A 40 1.47 -3.66 -1.47
N LEU A 41 1.31 -2.35 -1.51
CA LEU A 41 2.40 -1.40 -1.24
C LEU A 41 2.89 -1.50 0.20
N ALA A 42 2.00 -1.61 1.19
CA ALA A 42 2.36 -1.78 2.59
C ALA A 42 3.14 -3.07 2.83
N LEU A 43 2.75 -4.19 2.20
CA LEU A 43 3.50 -5.43 2.27
C LEU A 43 4.87 -5.31 1.60
N ALA A 44 4.95 -4.71 0.41
CA ALA A 44 6.22 -4.50 -0.30
C ALA A 44 7.18 -3.63 0.51
N LEU A 45 6.70 -2.50 1.04
CA LEU A 45 7.47 -1.60 1.88
C LEU A 45 7.86 -2.25 3.21
N LYS A 46 7.00 -3.10 3.80
CA LYS A 46 7.30 -3.79 5.05
C LYS A 46 8.34 -4.90 4.88
N LEU A 47 8.37 -5.59 3.74
CA LEU A 47 9.36 -6.64 3.46
C LEU A 47 10.75 -6.08 3.14
N LEU A 48 10.83 -4.85 2.64
CA LEU A 48 12.09 -4.17 2.31
C LEU A 48 13.11 -4.10 3.48
N PRO A 49 12.74 -3.65 4.70
CA PRO A 49 13.67 -3.65 5.84
C PRO A 49 14.08 -5.06 6.28
N TRP A 50 13.20 -6.05 6.16
CA TRP A 50 13.56 -7.45 6.45
C TRP A 50 14.57 -8.01 5.44
N LEU A 51 14.42 -7.67 4.16
CA LEU A 51 15.36 -8.06 3.13
C LEU A 51 16.75 -7.44 3.37
N LEU A 52 16.78 -6.15 3.70
CA LEU A 52 18.00 -5.44 4.09
C LEU A 52 18.67 -6.09 5.31
N LEU A 53 17.91 -6.41 6.35
CA LEU A 53 18.43 -7.12 7.53
C LEU A 53 19.04 -8.48 7.15
N ALA A 54 18.36 -9.28 6.31
CA ALA A 54 18.87 -10.56 5.86
C ALA A 54 20.21 -10.42 5.10
N VAL A 55 20.32 -9.42 4.23
CA VAL A 55 21.56 -9.12 3.50
C VAL A 55 22.69 -8.75 4.48
N VAL A 56 22.41 -7.89 5.46
CA VAL A 56 23.40 -7.50 6.49
C VAL A 56 23.87 -8.71 7.30
N VAL A 57 22.97 -9.60 7.70
CA VAL A 57 23.31 -10.81 8.45
C VAL A 57 24.21 -11.74 7.63
N VAL A 58 23.86 -12.02 6.37
CA VAL A 58 24.69 -12.85 5.48
C VAL A 58 26.06 -12.21 5.26
N TRP A 59 26.12 -10.89 5.09
CA TRP A 59 27.38 -10.16 4.93
C TRP A 59 28.27 -10.27 6.16
N LEU A 60 27.69 -10.16 7.36
CA LEU A 60 28.41 -10.30 8.63
C LEU A 60 28.92 -11.73 8.86
N LEU A 61 28.12 -12.74 8.50
CA LEU A 61 28.56 -14.14 8.54
C LEU A 61 29.68 -14.41 7.53
N ARG A 62 29.57 -13.86 6.31
CA ARG A 62 30.59 -13.99 5.28
C ARG A 62 31.88 -13.26 5.64
N SER A 63 31.82 -12.13 6.34
CA SER A 63 33.02 -11.40 6.77
C SER A 63 33.74 -12.10 7.92
N LYS A 64 33.01 -12.87 8.74
CA LYS A 64 33.58 -13.71 9.81
C LYS A 64 34.06 -15.08 9.30
N ALA A 65 33.54 -15.56 8.18
CA ALA A 65 33.97 -16.82 7.57
C ALA A 65 35.32 -16.63 6.84
N PRO A 66 36.38 -17.39 7.18
CA PRO A 66 37.64 -17.33 6.44
C PRO A 66 37.43 -17.80 5.00
N ALA A 67 38.22 -17.26 4.07
CA ALA A 67 38.18 -17.55 2.64
C ALA A 67 38.56 -19.02 2.29
N SER A 68 37.82 -20.03 2.75
CA SER A 68 38.20 -21.44 2.63
C SER A 68 37.55 -22.23 1.49
N GLN A 69 36.84 -21.60 0.55
CA GLN A 69 36.31 -22.32 -0.63
C GLN A 69 36.67 -21.66 -1.97
N ARG A 70 37.93 -21.24 -2.14
CA ARG A 70 38.45 -20.85 -3.46
C ARG A 70 39.65 -21.65 -3.98
N TYR A 71 40.07 -22.70 -3.30
CA TYR A 71 41.23 -23.51 -3.71
C TYR A 71 41.04 -25.02 -3.49
N PHE A 72 40.01 -25.63 -4.09
CA PHE A 72 40.14 -27.03 -4.52
C PHE A 72 39.78 -27.14 -6.00
N ARG A 73 40.64 -26.53 -6.81
CA ARG A 73 40.80 -26.73 -8.26
C ARG A 73 42.18 -27.37 -8.42
N ARG A 74 42.25 -28.52 -9.10
CA ARG A 74 43.42 -29.35 -9.46
C ARG A 74 43.69 -30.59 -8.57
N ARG A 75 42.98 -31.67 -8.85
CA ARG A 75 43.56 -32.86 -9.51
C ARG A 75 42.45 -33.60 -10.26
#